data_AF-A0ABD1H4Q6-F1
#
_entry.id   AF-A0ABD1H4Q6-F1
#
_cell.length_a   1.000
_cell.length_b   1.000
_cell.length_c   1.000
_cell.angle_alpha   90.00
_cell.angle_beta   90.00
_cell.angle_gamma   90.00
#
_symmetry.space_group_name_H-M   'P 1'
#
loop_
_entity.id
_entity.type
_entity.pdbx_description
1 polymer ?
#
loop_
_entity_poly.entity_id
_entity_poly.type
_entity_poly.pdbx_seq_one_letter_code
_entity_poly.pdbx_strand_id
1 'polypeptide(L)'
;MAAIPSSHSSETATDGPVLSLLNKRIRALRKKLNRISQMEESLSRGKSLNKEQEETLRSKPSIVPLIDELERFRQPLLQAVDQEIQIALEKSDHVSETQSEGGTAQEENVERSESDESGAVSAVADLLKLVYFGSMFDVRTLSMAHENLLRRTHERNCCLSYDYVTDEDDAGEPLKELDLDLVALLGGLVISRPPNSSLSHKDSLKMCVERANLWLSNSNQPIQPNSSVTYTGLREKLNKIMASDFFTTTPQIIASVQVTAAVGNFTSFQDLLHRSIIPHVGVIGPVEGSAAGSEQEVIQRGRWF
;
A
#
# COMPACT_ATOMS: atom_id res chain seq x y z
N MET A 1 -2.92 59.45 -2.42
CA MET A 1 -3.51 58.27 -1.74
C MET A 1 -4.13 57.38 -2.80
N ALA A 2 -3.61 56.18 -3.00
CA ALA A 2 -4.23 55.16 -3.82
C ALA A 2 -4.14 53.83 -3.06
N ALA A 3 -5.30 53.25 -2.76
CA ALA A 3 -5.46 52.03 -2.00
C ALA A 3 -5.11 50.82 -2.88
N ILE A 4 -4.27 49.93 -2.37
CA ILE A 4 -3.97 48.63 -2.98
C ILE A 4 -5.00 47.63 -2.44
N PRO A 5 -5.78 46.95 -3.31
CA PRO A 5 -6.78 46.00 -2.86
C PRO A 5 -6.11 44.69 -2.41
N SER A 6 -6.58 44.22 -1.27
CA SER A 6 -6.30 42.91 -0.70
C SER A 6 -6.86 41.82 -1.62
N SER A 7 -6.00 41.02 -2.24
CA SER A 7 -6.39 39.77 -2.91
C SER A 7 -6.21 38.61 -1.95
N HIS A 8 -7.17 38.44 -1.03
CA HIS A 8 -7.49 37.13 -0.48
C HIS A 8 -8.26 36.36 -1.56
N SER A 9 -7.55 35.70 -2.48
CA SER A 9 -8.15 34.69 -3.34
C SER A 9 -8.27 33.38 -2.57
N SER A 10 -9.51 33.08 -2.21
CA SER A 10 -9.99 31.82 -1.68
C SER A 10 -9.80 30.70 -2.69
N GLU A 11 -8.71 29.95 -2.60
CA GLU A 11 -8.53 28.65 -3.26
C GLU A 11 -8.40 27.58 -2.17
N THR A 12 -9.54 27.09 -1.68
CA THR A 12 -9.55 25.94 -0.75
C THR A 12 -10.55 24.87 -1.17
N ALA A 13 -11.01 24.88 -2.43
CA ALA A 13 -12.05 23.96 -2.90
C ALA A 13 -11.55 22.85 -3.84
N THR A 14 -10.27 22.81 -4.21
CA THR A 14 -9.73 21.84 -5.19
C THR A 14 -8.46 21.11 -4.72
N ASP A 15 -8.00 21.33 -3.49
CA ASP A 15 -6.79 20.66 -2.99
C ASP A 15 -7.09 19.21 -2.60
N GLY A 16 -6.51 18.26 -3.33
CA GLY A 16 -6.56 16.83 -2.99
C GLY A 16 -6.03 16.54 -1.57
N PRO A 17 -6.30 15.34 -1.01
CA PRO A 17 -6.01 15.00 0.39
C PRO A 17 -4.56 15.30 0.81
N VAL A 18 -3.59 15.00 -0.05
CA VAL A 18 -2.15 15.23 0.20
C VAL A 18 -1.81 16.72 0.31
N LEU A 19 -2.30 17.53 -0.63
CA LEU A 19 -2.06 18.98 -0.64
C LEU A 19 -2.75 19.67 0.54
N SER A 20 -3.91 19.16 0.96
CA SER A 20 -4.61 19.62 2.16
C SER A 20 -3.78 19.40 3.45
N LEU A 21 -3.10 18.25 3.57
CA LEU A 21 -2.23 17.92 4.70
C LEU A 21 -0.97 18.79 4.69
N LEU A 22 -0.35 18.96 3.52
CA LEU A 22 0.80 19.83 3.33
C LEU A 22 0.47 21.28 3.76
N ASN A 23 -0.67 21.81 3.31
CA ASN A 23 -1.14 23.13 3.69
C ASN A 23 -1.44 23.26 5.19
N LYS A 24 -2.00 22.22 5.82
CA LYS A 24 -2.17 22.18 7.28
C LYS A 24 -0.81 22.24 7.99
N ARG A 25 0.19 21.49 7.52
CA ARG A 25 1.53 21.47 8.11
C ARG A 25 2.25 22.81 7.97
N ILE A 26 2.23 23.42 6.78
CA ILE A 26 2.79 24.77 6.53
C ILE A 26 2.13 25.80 7.45
N ARG A 27 0.80 25.79 7.57
CA ARG A 27 0.08 26.70 8.50
C ARG A 27 0.51 26.52 9.95
N ALA A 28 0.66 25.28 10.42
CA ALA A 28 1.10 25.00 11.78
C ALA A 28 2.54 25.51 12.04
N LEU A 29 3.44 25.29 11.08
CA LEU A 29 4.83 25.77 11.16
C LEU A 29 4.91 27.31 11.14
N ARG A 30 4.13 27.97 10.26
CA ARG A 30 4.04 29.44 10.24
C ARG A 30 3.48 30.01 11.55
N LYS A 31 2.49 29.36 12.17
CA LYS A 31 1.99 29.72 13.51
C LYS A 31 3.09 29.58 14.57
N LYS A 32 3.87 28.51 14.53
CA LYS A 32 5.01 28.30 15.45
C LYS A 32 6.09 29.36 15.24
N LEU A 33 6.40 29.72 13.99
CA LEU A 33 7.36 30.77 13.65
C LEU A 33 6.90 32.14 14.16
N ASN A 34 5.62 32.48 14.00
CA ASN A 34 5.06 33.73 14.54
C ASN A 34 5.13 33.77 16.08
N ARG A 35 4.83 32.65 16.76
CA ARG A 35 5.01 32.53 18.22
C ARG A 35 6.48 32.75 18.64
N ILE A 36 7.43 32.21 17.87
CA ILE A 36 8.87 32.43 18.07
C ILE A 36 9.22 33.92 17.93
N SER A 37 8.75 34.60 16.89
CA SER A 37 8.97 36.04 16.70
C SER A 37 8.44 36.87 17.88
N GLN A 38 7.25 36.56 18.39
CA GLN A 38 6.68 37.24 19.57
C GLN A 38 7.49 37.00 20.85
N MET A 39 8.11 35.82 21.00
CA MET A 39 9.00 35.52 22.12
C MET A 39 10.33 36.27 22.00
N GLU A 40 10.89 36.42 20.79
CA GLU A 40 12.09 37.22 20.54
C GLU A 40 11.87 38.70 20.86
N GLU A 41 10.71 39.26 20.49
CA GLU A 41 10.31 40.61 20.88
C GLU A 41 10.11 40.77 22.40
N SER A 42 9.65 39.73 23.08
CA SER A 42 9.51 39.75 24.54
C SER A 42 10.86 39.69 25.25
N LEU A 43 11.80 38.92 24.71
CA LEU A 43 13.20 38.87 25.16
C LEU A 43 13.91 40.21 24.99
N SER A 44 13.73 40.87 23.84
CA SER A 44 14.35 42.19 23.60
C SER A 44 13.80 43.28 24.53
N ARG A 45 12.58 43.08 25.07
CA ARG A 45 11.98 43.91 26.14
C ARG A 45 12.40 43.49 27.55
N GLY A 46 13.34 42.55 27.70
CA GLY A 46 13.92 42.13 28.98
C GLY A 46 13.10 41.13 29.79
N LYS A 47 12.11 40.45 29.19
CA LYS A 47 11.36 39.38 29.87
C LYS A 47 12.18 38.10 29.91
N SER A 48 12.23 37.43 31.08
CA SER A 48 12.79 36.09 31.19
C SER A 48 11.85 35.04 30.58
N LEU A 49 12.44 33.99 30.01
CA LEU A 49 11.71 32.87 29.42
C LEU A 49 11.79 31.63 30.29
N ASN A 50 10.75 30.80 30.26
CA ASN A 50 10.78 29.45 30.84
C ASN A 50 11.51 28.47 29.89
N LYS A 51 11.96 27.34 30.42
CA LYS A 51 12.67 26.27 29.72
C LYS A 51 11.96 25.80 28.44
N GLU A 52 10.64 25.64 28.47
CA GLU A 52 9.83 25.25 27.29
C GLU A 52 9.83 26.33 26.18
N GLN A 53 9.88 27.61 26.58
CA GLN A 53 9.93 28.73 25.64
C GLN A 53 11.31 28.84 24.98
N GLU A 54 12.38 28.59 25.74
CA GLU A 54 13.73 28.51 25.18
C GLU A 54 13.89 27.36 24.19
N GLU A 55 13.35 26.18 24.50
CA GLU A 55 13.34 25.04 23.57
C GLU A 55 12.56 25.37 22.29
N THR A 56 11.45 26.09 22.42
CA THR A 56 10.68 26.58 21.27
C THR A 56 11.49 27.56 20.43
N LEU A 57 12.24 28.48 21.03
CA LEU A 57 13.16 29.39 20.31
C LEU A 57 14.30 28.64 19.62
N ARG A 58 14.92 27.66 20.30
CA ARG A 58 15.99 26.82 19.72
C ARG A 58 15.53 26.09 18.46
N SER A 59 14.23 25.84 18.28
CA SER A 59 13.69 25.21 17.08
C SER A 59 13.56 26.12 15.85
N LYS A 60 13.79 27.44 15.97
CA LYS A 60 13.68 28.41 14.88
C LYS A 60 14.52 28.07 13.63
N PRO A 61 15.83 27.71 13.75
CA PRO A 61 16.67 27.45 12.58
C PRO A 61 16.20 26.25 11.74
N SER A 62 15.45 25.33 12.33
CA SER A 62 14.88 24.17 11.62
C SER A 62 13.51 24.44 11.01
N ILE A 63 12.74 25.40 11.54
CA ILE A 63 11.38 25.68 11.08
C ILE A 63 11.37 26.43 9.76
N VAL A 64 12.27 27.40 9.57
CA VAL A 64 12.31 28.22 8.35
C VAL A 64 12.64 27.36 7.12
N PRO A 65 13.73 26.56 7.09
CA PRO A 65 14.02 25.70 5.94
C PRO A 65 12.93 24.66 5.68
N LEU A 66 12.29 24.14 6.73
CA LEU A 66 11.21 23.17 6.61
C LEU A 66 9.96 23.79 5.96
N ILE A 67 9.67 25.07 6.21
CA ILE A 67 8.59 25.78 5.50
C ILE A 67 8.94 25.90 4.02
N ASP A 68 10.16 26.36 3.71
CA ASP A 68 10.61 26.57 2.33
C ASP A 68 10.61 25.26 1.52
N GLU A 69 11.06 24.16 2.12
CA GLU A 69 11.05 22.82 1.51
C GLU A 69 9.63 22.34 1.22
N LEU A 70 8.71 22.46 2.19
CA LEU A 70 7.31 22.07 2.01
C LEU A 70 6.60 22.94 0.97
N GLU A 71 6.96 24.22 0.86
CA GLU A 71 6.45 25.12 -0.18
C GLU A 71 6.98 24.73 -1.56
N ARG A 72 8.25 24.31 -1.65
CA ARG A 72 8.85 23.81 -2.90
C ARG A 72 8.14 22.57 -3.45
N PHE A 73 7.63 21.69 -2.59
CA PHE A 73 6.87 20.51 -3.02
C PHE A 73 5.46 20.81 -3.53
N ARG A 74 4.92 22.02 -3.33
CA ARG A 74 3.55 22.34 -3.73
C ARG A 74 3.33 22.23 -5.23
N GLN A 75 4.20 22.85 -6.03
CA GLN A 75 4.07 22.90 -7.50
C GLN A 75 4.31 21.52 -8.16
N PRO A 76 5.37 20.76 -7.80
CA PRO A 76 5.57 19.41 -8.35
C PRO A 76 4.40 18.45 -8.06
N LEU A 77 3.77 18.55 -6.88
CA LEU A 77 2.62 17.70 -6.54
C LEU A 77 1.36 18.06 -7.33
N LEU A 78 1.09 19.36 -7.53
CA LEU A 78 0.00 19.81 -8.39
C LEU A 78 0.20 19.32 -9.84
N GLN A 79 1.39 19.53 -10.39
CA GLN A 79 1.73 19.09 -11.74
C GLN A 79 1.61 17.58 -11.92
N ALA A 80 2.05 16.78 -10.94
CA ALA A 80 1.94 15.33 -10.99
C ALA A 80 0.48 14.85 -11.02
N VAL A 81 -0.40 15.51 -10.25
CA VAL A 81 -1.85 15.23 -10.26
C VAL A 81 -2.47 15.59 -11.61
N ASP A 82 -2.14 16.76 -12.16
CA ASP A 82 -2.63 17.17 -13.48
C ASP A 82 -2.18 16.20 -14.59
N GLN A 83 -0.93 15.72 -14.52
CA GLN A 83 -0.41 14.70 -15.43
C GLN A 83 -1.14 13.36 -15.31
N GLU A 84 -1.43 12.89 -14.09
CA GLU A 84 -2.19 11.66 -13.87
C GLU A 84 -3.60 11.77 -14.44
N ILE A 85 -4.25 12.92 -14.25
CA ILE A 85 -5.58 13.22 -14.82
C ILE A 85 -5.52 13.20 -16.35
N GLN A 86 -4.52 13.86 -16.95
CA GLN A 86 -4.37 13.89 -18.40
C GLN A 86 -4.15 12.49 -18.99
N ILE A 87 -3.27 11.67 -18.38
CA ILE A 87 -3.03 10.28 -18.80
C ILE A 87 -4.31 9.45 -18.71
N ALA A 88 -5.12 9.64 -17.66
CA ALA A 88 -6.39 8.95 -17.50
C ALA A 88 -7.43 9.34 -18.58
N LEU A 89 -7.46 10.61 -18.99
CA LEU A 89 -8.32 11.11 -20.05
C LEU A 89 -7.88 10.57 -21.42
N GLU A 90 -6.60 10.66 -21.76
CA GLU A 90 -6.05 10.13 -23.03
C GLU A 90 -6.28 8.62 -23.17
N LYS A 91 -6.16 7.87 -22.07
CA LYS A 91 -6.46 6.43 -22.04
C LYS A 91 -7.94 6.13 -22.26
N SER A 92 -8.85 7.02 -21.85
CA SER A 92 -10.29 6.84 -22.07
C SER A 92 -10.73 7.12 -23.51
N ASP A 93 -10.07 8.07 -24.18
CA ASP A 93 -10.34 8.38 -25.60
C ASP A 93 -9.85 7.25 -26.52
N HIS A 94 -8.70 6.64 -26.22
CA HIS A 94 -8.12 5.57 -27.03
C HIS A 94 -8.90 4.24 -27.00
N VAL A 95 -9.80 4.04 -26.02
CA VAL A 95 -10.68 2.87 -25.93
C VAL A 95 -11.97 3.05 -26.75
N SER A 96 -12.33 4.29 -27.08
CA SER A 96 -13.57 4.60 -27.80
C SER A 96 -13.49 4.36 -29.31
N GLU A 97 -12.30 4.26 -29.89
CA GLU A 97 -12.12 4.04 -31.34
C GLU A 97 -12.06 2.56 -31.76
N THR A 98 -12.07 1.59 -30.83
CA THR A 98 -11.91 0.15 -31.17
C THR A 98 -13.12 -0.74 -30.87
N GLN A 99 -14.29 -0.18 -30.53
CA GLN A 99 -15.51 -0.96 -30.32
C GLN A 99 -16.64 -0.51 -31.24
N SER A 100 -16.42 -0.71 -32.54
CA SER A 100 -17.46 -0.76 -33.55
C SER A 100 -17.30 -2.10 -34.26
N GLU A 101 -17.94 -3.15 -33.75
CA GLU A 101 -18.46 -4.28 -34.55
C GLU A 101 -19.15 -5.34 -33.66
N GLY A 102 -20.47 -5.49 -33.88
CA GLY A 102 -21.17 -6.78 -33.98
C GLY A 102 -21.43 -7.62 -32.72
N GLY A 103 -22.72 -7.90 -32.44
CA GLY A 103 -23.07 -9.03 -31.57
C GLY A 103 -24.52 -9.05 -31.05
N THR A 104 -25.41 -9.56 -31.89
CA THR A 104 -26.84 -9.89 -31.68
C THR A 104 -27.19 -10.48 -30.31
N ALA A 105 -28.24 -9.94 -29.67
CA ALA A 105 -28.89 -10.53 -28.51
C ALA A 105 -29.81 -11.69 -28.94
N GLN A 106 -29.53 -12.90 -28.45
CA GLN A 106 -30.52 -13.96 -28.34
C GLN A 106 -30.94 -14.05 -26.87
N GLU A 107 -32.24 -13.81 -26.65
CA GLU A 107 -32.94 -14.19 -25.43
C GLU A 107 -33.09 -15.72 -25.45
N GLU A 108 -32.45 -16.41 -24.50
CA GLU A 108 -32.83 -17.77 -24.15
C GLU A 108 -33.38 -17.79 -22.73
N ASN A 109 -34.69 -18.01 -22.69
CA ASN A 109 -35.47 -18.45 -21.55
C ASN A 109 -35.03 -19.89 -21.20
N VAL A 110 -34.49 -20.11 -19.99
CA VAL A 110 -34.17 -21.45 -19.51
C VAL A 110 -34.80 -21.68 -18.14
N GLU A 111 -35.66 -22.70 -18.12
CA GLU A 111 -36.40 -23.21 -16.99
C GLU A 111 -35.47 -23.66 -15.85
N ARG A 112 -35.79 -23.22 -14.64
CA ARG A 112 -35.08 -23.55 -13.41
C ARG A 112 -35.38 -25.01 -13.02
N SER A 113 -34.39 -25.88 -13.17
CA SER A 113 -34.41 -27.24 -12.60
C SER A 113 -33.80 -27.24 -11.19
N GLU A 114 -34.36 -28.04 -10.28
CA GLU A 114 -34.02 -28.12 -8.85
C GLU A 114 -32.59 -28.62 -8.55
N SER A 115 -31.83 -29.10 -9.55
CA SER A 115 -30.40 -29.42 -9.44
C SER A 115 -29.49 -28.18 -9.31
N ASP A 116 -30.03 -27.03 -9.68
CA ASP A 116 -29.30 -25.76 -9.78
C ASP A 116 -29.12 -25.09 -8.40
N GLU A 117 -29.94 -25.47 -7.40
CA GLU A 117 -29.84 -24.90 -6.05
C GLU A 117 -28.60 -25.41 -5.30
N SER A 118 -28.28 -26.71 -5.42
CA SER A 118 -27.06 -27.28 -4.85
C SER A 118 -25.78 -26.71 -5.49
N GLY A 119 -25.82 -26.46 -6.80
CA GLY A 119 -24.71 -25.83 -7.54
C GLY A 119 -24.54 -24.36 -7.14
N ALA A 120 -25.64 -23.61 -7.04
CA ALA A 120 -25.62 -22.23 -6.59
C ALA A 120 -25.14 -22.08 -5.15
N VAL A 121 -25.59 -22.95 -4.22
CA VAL A 121 -25.14 -22.96 -2.83
C VAL A 121 -23.63 -23.24 -2.74
N SER A 122 -23.10 -24.15 -3.58
CA SER A 122 -21.66 -24.41 -3.67
C SER A 122 -20.88 -23.21 -4.21
N ALA A 123 -21.37 -22.55 -5.26
CA ALA A 123 -20.73 -21.37 -5.85
C ALA A 123 -20.71 -20.17 -4.89
N VAL A 124 -21.78 -19.97 -4.13
CA VAL A 124 -21.84 -18.93 -3.09
C VAL A 124 -20.84 -19.21 -1.98
N ALA A 125 -20.77 -20.45 -1.48
CA ALA A 125 -19.79 -20.83 -0.47
C ALA A 125 -18.34 -20.63 -0.95
N ASP A 126 -18.08 -20.93 -2.23
CA ASP A 126 -16.78 -20.74 -2.87
C ASP A 126 -16.38 -19.25 -2.95
N LEU A 127 -17.29 -18.40 -3.44
CA LEU A 127 -17.05 -16.95 -3.46
C LEU A 127 -16.91 -16.37 -2.05
N LEU A 128 -17.68 -16.86 -1.08
CA LEU A 128 -17.58 -16.41 0.32
C LEU A 128 -16.23 -16.77 0.93
N LYS A 129 -15.63 -17.92 0.60
CA LYS A 129 -14.26 -18.24 1.04
C LYS A 129 -13.27 -17.20 0.53
N LEU A 130 -13.30 -16.89 -0.77
CA LEU A 130 -12.44 -15.87 -1.37
C LEU A 130 -12.62 -14.50 -0.70
N VAL A 131 -13.87 -14.07 -0.51
CA VAL A 131 -14.17 -12.76 0.11
C VAL A 131 -13.78 -12.73 1.59
N TYR A 132 -14.00 -13.82 2.33
CA TYR A 132 -13.64 -13.96 3.74
C TYR A 132 -12.13 -13.82 3.93
N PHE A 133 -11.34 -14.65 3.24
CA PHE A 133 -9.88 -14.60 3.32
C PHE A 133 -9.33 -13.31 2.73
N GLY A 134 -9.88 -12.83 1.62
CA GLY A 134 -9.47 -11.56 1.03
C GLY A 134 -9.64 -10.38 1.98
N SER A 135 -10.79 -10.31 2.68
CA SER A 135 -11.05 -9.27 3.68
C SER A 135 -10.22 -9.43 4.96
N MET A 136 -9.85 -10.66 5.31
CA MET A 136 -8.99 -10.96 6.46
C MET A 136 -7.54 -10.58 6.19
N PHE A 137 -7.02 -10.83 4.98
CA PHE A 137 -5.64 -10.52 4.62
C PHE A 137 -5.41 -9.09 4.11
N ASP A 138 -6.48 -8.32 3.89
CA ASP A 138 -6.39 -6.93 3.48
C ASP A 138 -5.90 -6.00 4.60
N VAL A 139 -4.61 -5.71 4.59
CA VAL A 139 -3.95 -4.72 5.46
C VAL A 139 -3.86 -3.32 4.82
N ARG A 140 -4.29 -3.13 3.57
CA ARG A 140 -4.06 -1.91 2.79
C ARG A 140 -5.32 -1.05 2.66
N THR A 141 -6.46 -1.63 2.28
CA THR A 141 -7.67 -0.87 1.91
C THR A 141 -8.62 -0.60 3.06
N LEU A 142 -8.62 -1.41 4.11
CA LEU A 142 -9.52 -1.29 5.27
C LEU A 142 -8.80 -0.83 6.58
N SER A 143 -7.58 -0.28 6.47
CA SER A 143 -6.66 0.04 7.59
C SER A 143 -7.01 1.32 8.40
N MET A 144 -8.20 1.90 8.26
CA MET A 144 -8.50 3.19 8.93
C MET A 144 -8.56 3.10 10.47
N ALA A 145 -8.61 1.88 11.04
CA ALA A 145 -8.47 1.64 12.47
C ALA A 145 -7.21 0.82 12.77
N HIS A 146 -6.36 1.32 13.67
CA HIS A 146 -5.09 0.69 14.06
C HIS A 146 -5.27 -0.75 14.58
N GLU A 147 -6.36 -1.02 15.29
CA GLU A 147 -6.70 -2.35 15.81
C GLU A 147 -6.95 -3.38 14.70
N ASN A 148 -7.59 -2.96 13.60
CA ASN A 148 -7.84 -3.83 12.45
C ASN A 148 -6.54 -4.18 11.72
N LEU A 149 -5.61 -3.23 11.63
CA LEU A 149 -4.30 -3.47 11.03
C LEU A 149 -3.51 -4.51 11.83
N LEU A 150 -3.36 -4.32 13.15
CA LEU A 150 -2.62 -5.24 14.02
C LEU A 150 -3.20 -6.65 13.97
N ARG A 151 -4.52 -6.78 14.10
CA ARG A 151 -5.19 -8.08 14.03
C ARG A 151 -4.92 -8.77 12.70
N ARG A 152 -5.13 -8.09 11.57
CA ARG A 152 -4.92 -8.69 10.25
C ARG A 152 -3.46 -9.03 9.96
N THR A 153 -2.52 -8.20 10.43
CA THR A 153 -1.09 -8.52 10.33
C THR A 153 -0.75 -9.77 11.14
N HIS A 154 -1.32 -9.93 12.32
CA HIS A 154 -1.18 -11.16 13.11
C HIS A 154 -1.76 -12.37 12.37
N GLU A 155 -2.99 -12.28 11.85
CA GLU A 155 -3.61 -13.37 11.06
C GLU A 155 -2.75 -13.80 9.87
N ARG A 156 -2.16 -12.83 9.14
CA ARG A 156 -1.25 -13.12 8.03
C ARG A 156 -0.01 -13.89 8.48
N ASN A 157 0.63 -13.44 9.56
CA ASN A 157 1.82 -14.10 10.09
C ASN A 157 1.51 -15.51 10.60
N CYS A 158 0.37 -15.68 11.27
CA CYS A 158 -0.12 -16.99 11.67
C CYS A 158 -0.30 -17.89 10.45
N CYS A 159 -1.05 -17.45 9.44
CA CYS A 159 -1.28 -18.24 8.22
C CYS A 159 0.02 -18.74 7.59
N LEU A 160 1.05 -17.89 7.50
CA LEU A 160 2.35 -18.29 6.95
C LEU A 160 3.09 -19.27 7.85
N SER A 161 3.02 -19.11 9.18
CA SER A 161 3.71 -19.99 10.12
C SER A 161 3.20 -21.45 10.10
N TYR A 162 1.92 -21.66 9.78
CA TYR A 162 1.34 -23.00 9.65
C TYR A 162 1.78 -23.74 8.39
N ASP A 163 2.24 -23.02 7.35
CA ASP A 163 2.69 -23.63 6.09
C ASP A 163 4.07 -24.29 6.22
N TYR A 164 4.85 -23.93 7.24
CA TYR A 164 6.22 -24.44 7.48
C TYR A 164 6.27 -25.76 8.28
N VAL A 165 5.13 -26.28 8.75
CA VAL A 165 5.09 -27.39 9.75
C VAL A 165 4.88 -28.76 9.09
N THR A 166 4.65 -28.83 7.79
CA THR A 166 4.45 -30.13 7.11
C THR A 166 5.79 -30.71 6.65
N ASP A 167 6.30 -31.70 7.38
CA ASP A 167 7.53 -32.47 7.11
C ASP A 167 7.46 -33.37 5.85
N GLU A 168 6.62 -33.05 4.88
CA GLU A 168 6.43 -33.89 3.69
C GLU A 168 7.09 -33.27 2.47
N ASP A 169 8.03 -34.00 1.86
CA ASP A 169 8.74 -33.69 0.60
C ASP A 169 7.80 -33.49 -0.62
N ASP A 170 6.48 -33.57 -0.43
CA ASP A 170 5.40 -33.34 -1.42
C ASP A 170 4.68 -31.98 -1.22
N ALA A 171 5.07 -31.19 -0.21
CA ALA A 171 4.53 -29.86 0.01
C ALA A 171 5.12 -28.90 -1.03
N GLY A 172 4.40 -28.69 -2.14
CA GLY A 172 4.75 -27.70 -3.16
C GLY A 172 5.07 -26.31 -2.59
N GLU A 173 5.49 -25.39 -3.47
CA GLU A 173 6.05 -24.07 -3.08
C GLU A 173 5.35 -23.40 -1.88
N PRO A 174 6.12 -22.98 -0.85
CA PRO A 174 5.55 -22.41 0.36
C PRO A 174 4.78 -21.13 0.08
N LEU A 175 3.74 -20.88 0.88
CA LEU A 175 2.97 -19.65 0.87
C LEU A 175 3.88 -18.47 1.19
N LYS A 176 3.74 -17.41 0.39
CA LYS A 176 4.47 -16.15 0.56
C LYS A 176 3.50 -15.04 0.92
N GLU A 177 4.02 -13.95 1.47
CA GLU A 177 3.23 -12.74 1.72
C GLU A 177 2.52 -12.23 0.45
N LEU A 178 3.16 -12.41 -0.71
CA LEU A 178 2.59 -12.03 -2.00
C LEU A 178 1.33 -12.82 -2.33
N ASP A 179 1.26 -14.11 -1.95
CA ASP A 179 0.06 -14.93 -2.18
C ASP A 179 -1.12 -14.37 -1.38
N LEU A 180 -0.90 -14.00 -0.12
CA LEU A 180 -1.93 -13.38 0.73
C LEU A 180 -2.37 -12.01 0.20
N ASP A 181 -1.42 -11.23 -0.34
CA ASP A 181 -1.70 -9.96 -1.01
C ASP A 181 -2.57 -10.12 -2.25
N LEU A 182 -2.35 -11.19 -3.02
CA LEU A 182 -3.13 -11.51 -4.22
C LEU A 182 -4.52 -12.01 -3.85
N VAL A 183 -4.67 -12.81 -2.78
CA VAL A 183 -6.00 -13.19 -2.24
C VAL A 183 -6.77 -11.94 -1.79
N ALA A 184 -6.12 -11.03 -1.07
CA ALA A 184 -6.73 -9.75 -0.66
C ALA A 184 -7.13 -8.88 -1.86
N LEU A 185 -6.26 -8.78 -2.86
CA LEU A 185 -6.52 -8.04 -4.09
C LEU A 185 -7.73 -8.61 -4.83
N LEU A 186 -7.74 -9.92 -5.11
CA LEU A 186 -8.84 -10.54 -5.86
C LEU A 186 -10.15 -10.45 -5.07
N GLY A 187 -10.11 -10.70 -3.75
CA GLY A 187 -11.25 -10.53 -2.86
C GLY A 187 -11.86 -9.13 -2.91
N GLY A 188 -11.02 -8.09 -3.01
CA GLY A 188 -11.48 -6.71 -3.24
C GLY A 188 -12.06 -6.52 -4.65
N LEU A 189 -11.42 -7.05 -5.69
CA LEU A 189 -11.84 -6.86 -7.09
C LEU A 189 -13.19 -7.53 -7.44
N VAL A 190 -13.63 -8.53 -6.66
CA VAL A 190 -14.94 -9.19 -6.83
C VAL A 190 -16.09 -8.49 -6.11
N ILE A 191 -15.80 -7.54 -5.19
CA ILE A 191 -16.84 -6.82 -4.44
C ILE A 191 -16.79 -5.29 -4.59
N SER A 192 -15.75 -4.75 -5.24
CA SER A 192 -15.50 -3.31 -5.30
C SER A 192 -15.11 -2.83 -6.69
N ARG A 193 -15.38 -1.54 -6.95
CA ARG A 193 -14.87 -0.85 -8.14
C ARG A 193 -13.33 -0.81 -8.06
N PRO A 194 -12.61 -1.10 -9.17
CA PRO A 194 -11.16 -0.96 -9.19
C PRO A 194 -10.72 0.47 -8.79
N PRO A 195 -9.62 0.61 -8.02
CA PRO A 195 -9.12 1.92 -7.64
C PRO A 195 -8.79 2.74 -8.90
N ASN A 196 -9.01 4.05 -8.82
CA ASN A 196 -8.69 5.02 -9.88
C ASN A 196 -9.41 4.76 -11.22
N SER A 197 -10.57 4.09 -11.18
CA SER A 197 -11.40 3.82 -12.35
C SER A 197 -12.50 4.87 -12.52
N SER A 198 -12.62 5.43 -13.73
CA SER A 198 -13.72 6.31 -14.15
C SER A 198 -14.99 5.53 -14.57
N LEU A 199 -15.01 4.20 -14.41
CA LEU A 199 -16.13 3.37 -14.81
C LEU A 199 -17.41 3.73 -14.04
N SER A 200 -18.55 3.57 -14.69
CA SER A 200 -19.86 3.67 -14.04
C SER A 200 -20.03 2.54 -13.00
N HIS A 201 -20.98 2.68 -12.06
CA HIS A 201 -21.31 1.58 -11.14
C HIS A 201 -21.82 0.34 -11.87
N LYS A 202 -22.54 0.54 -12.99
CA LYS A 202 -23.03 -0.54 -13.84
C LYS A 202 -21.88 -1.36 -14.42
N ASP A 203 -20.88 -0.69 -14.99
CA ASP A 203 -19.75 -1.37 -15.62
C ASP A 203 -18.80 -1.95 -14.58
N SER A 204 -18.62 -1.27 -13.44
CA SER A 204 -17.87 -1.81 -12.31
C SER A 204 -18.47 -3.13 -11.79
N LEU A 205 -19.81 -3.19 -11.67
CA LEU A 205 -20.50 -4.40 -11.24
C LEU A 205 -20.36 -5.53 -12.27
N LYS A 206 -20.44 -5.22 -13.57
CA LYS A 206 -20.16 -6.20 -14.63
C LYS A 206 -18.77 -6.80 -14.49
N MET A 207 -17.74 -5.98 -14.25
CA MET A 207 -16.38 -6.48 -14.00
C MET A 207 -16.29 -7.36 -12.75
N CYS A 208 -17.01 -7.02 -11.67
CA CYS A 208 -17.06 -7.85 -10.46
C CYS A 208 -17.63 -9.24 -10.78
N VAL A 209 -18.73 -9.28 -11.54
CA VAL A 209 -19.37 -10.53 -12.00
C VAL A 209 -18.45 -11.33 -12.90
N GLU A 210 -17.77 -10.69 -13.85
CA GLU A 210 -16.81 -11.35 -14.75
C GLU A 210 -15.68 -12.03 -13.97
N ARG A 211 -15.09 -11.35 -12.99
CA ARG A 211 -14.03 -11.91 -12.13
C ARG A 211 -14.54 -13.04 -11.25
N ALA A 212 -15.76 -12.92 -10.71
CA ALA A 212 -16.39 -13.99 -9.94
C ALA A 212 -16.58 -15.25 -10.81
N ASN A 213 -17.00 -15.08 -12.07
CA ASN A 213 -17.13 -16.18 -13.01
C ASN A 213 -15.77 -16.82 -13.34
N LEU A 214 -14.73 -16.01 -13.59
CA LEU A 214 -13.35 -16.51 -13.83
C LEU A 214 -12.80 -17.30 -12.64
N TRP A 215 -13.12 -16.87 -11.41
CA TRP A 215 -12.80 -17.60 -10.20
C TRP A 215 -13.52 -18.95 -10.14
N LEU A 216 -14.85 -18.93 -10.29
CA LEU A 216 -15.69 -20.13 -10.21
C LEU A 216 -15.36 -21.15 -11.29
N SER A 217 -15.02 -20.69 -12.49
CA SER A 217 -14.63 -21.56 -13.61
C SER A 217 -13.20 -22.10 -13.49
N ASN A 218 -12.47 -21.77 -12.41
CA ASN A 218 -11.05 -22.10 -12.25
C ASN A 218 -10.25 -21.71 -13.51
N SER A 219 -10.29 -20.42 -13.89
CA SER A 219 -9.71 -19.95 -15.14
C SER A 219 -8.17 -19.86 -15.10
N ASN A 220 -7.51 -20.25 -16.21
CA ASN A 220 -6.07 -20.02 -16.40
C ASN A 220 -5.74 -18.60 -16.90
N GLN A 221 -6.73 -17.71 -16.98
CA GLN A 221 -6.48 -16.32 -17.33
C GLN A 221 -5.71 -15.59 -16.22
N PRO A 222 -4.88 -14.59 -16.55
CA PRO A 222 -4.19 -13.80 -15.55
C PRO A 222 -5.16 -12.90 -14.79
N ILE A 223 -4.93 -12.70 -13.50
CA ILE A 223 -5.76 -11.82 -12.66
C ILE A 223 -5.55 -10.34 -13.02
N GLN A 224 -4.33 -10.00 -13.44
CA GLN A 224 -3.96 -8.66 -13.90
C GLN A 224 -3.29 -8.76 -15.28
N PRO A 225 -3.47 -7.78 -16.18
CA PRO A 225 -2.99 -7.84 -17.56
C PRO A 225 -1.48 -8.11 -17.75
N ASN A 226 -0.66 -7.78 -16.73
CA ASN A 226 0.81 -7.90 -16.78
C ASN A 226 1.38 -8.87 -15.74
N SER A 227 0.54 -9.70 -15.13
CA SER A 227 0.96 -10.65 -14.10
C SER A 227 0.98 -12.08 -14.65
N SER A 228 1.97 -12.87 -14.24
CA SER A 228 2.00 -14.31 -14.49
C SER A 228 1.01 -15.10 -13.61
N VAL A 229 0.38 -14.44 -12.64
CA VAL A 229 -0.54 -15.08 -11.69
C VAL A 229 -1.93 -15.24 -12.31
N THR A 230 -2.40 -16.49 -12.35
CA THR A 230 -3.72 -16.88 -12.87
C THR A 230 -4.75 -17.09 -11.75
N TYR A 231 -6.05 -17.14 -12.10
CA TYR A 231 -7.09 -17.48 -11.11
C TYR A 231 -6.89 -18.89 -10.55
N THR A 232 -6.50 -19.84 -11.40
CA THR A 232 -6.15 -21.22 -10.99
C THR A 232 -5.02 -21.28 -9.99
N GLY A 233 -3.89 -20.65 -10.30
CA GLY A 233 -2.73 -20.65 -9.41
C GLY A 233 -3.06 -20.00 -8.06
N LEU A 234 -3.80 -18.90 -8.05
CA LEU A 234 -4.22 -18.27 -6.79
C LEU A 234 -5.22 -19.15 -6.01
N ARG A 235 -6.11 -19.86 -6.71
CA ARG A 235 -7.06 -20.79 -6.10
C ARG A 235 -6.34 -21.97 -5.44
N GLU A 236 -5.28 -22.50 -6.05
CA GLU A 236 -4.42 -23.51 -5.42
C GLU A 236 -3.83 -23.01 -4.10
N LYS A 237 -3.33 -21.77 -4.07
CA LYS A 237 -2.82 -21.16 -2.83
C LYS A 237 -3.93 -21.03 -1.77
N LEU A 238 -5.14 -20.60 -2.14
CA LEU A 238 -6.26 -20.53 -1.19
C LEU A 238 -6.70 -21.91 -0.70
N ASN A 239 -6.71 -22.92 -1.56
CA ASN A 239 -6.99 -24.30 -1.18
C ASN A 239 -5.95 -24.83 -0.19
N LYS A 240 -4.67 -24.48 -0.37
CA LYS A 240 -3.61 -24.79 0.59
C LYS A 240 -3.90 -24.18 1.97
N ILE A 241 -4.32 -22.91 2.02
CA ILE A 241 -4.73 -22.25 3.27
C ILE A 241 -5.90 -22.99 3.93
N MET A 242 -6.93 -23.36 3.17
CA MET A 242 -8.10 -24.08 3.71
C MET A 242 -7.76 -25.51 4.17
N ALA A 243 -6.76 -26.13 3.57
CA ALA A 243 -6.29 -27.47 3.96
C ALA A 243 -5.35 -27.43 5.19
N SER A 244 -4.79 -26.27 5.51
CA SER A 244 -3.88 -26.10 6.64
C SER A 244 -4.62 -26.03 7.99
N ASP A 245 -3.90 -26.36 9.05
CA ASP A 245 -4.40 -26.24 10.42
C ASP A 245 -4.73 -24.79 10.82
N PHE A 246 -4.22 -23.79 10.08
CA PHE A 246 -4.63 -22.39 10.28
C PHE A 246 -6.15 -22.21 10.13
N PHE A 247 -6.78 -22.95 9.20
CA PHE A 247 -8.22 -22.81 8.95
C PHE A 247 -9.10 -23.45 10.04
N THR A 248 -8.63 -24.52 10.65
CA THR A 248 -9.40 -25.31 11.63
C THR A 248 -9.06 -24.98 13.08
N THR A 249 -7.87 -24.41 13.34
CA THR A 249 -7.44 -24.01 14.67
C THR A 249 -8.31 -22.87 15.19
N THR A 250 -8.87 -23.03 16.39
CA THR A 250 -9.59 -21.95 17.05
C THR A 250 -8.60 -20.89 17.53
N PRO A 251 -8.74 -19.62 17.08
CA PRO A 251 -7.82 -18.57 17.49
C PRO A 251 -7.94 -18.30 18.99
N GLN A 252 -6.82 -18.37 19.70
CA GLN A 252 -6.75 -17.92 21.09
C GLN A 252 -6.69 -16.40 21.08
N ILE A 253 -7.77 -15.74 21.49
CA ILE A 253 -7.80 -14.28 21.64
C ILE A 253 -6.88 -13.92 22.82
N ILE A 254 -5.61 -13.68 22.54
CA ILE A 254 -4.69 -13.12 23.53
C ILE A 254 -5.13 -11.67 23.73
N ALA A 255 -5.73 -11.38 24.88
CA ALA A 255 -6.11 -10.03 25.26
C ALA A 255 -4.88 -9.10 25.12
N SER A 256 -5.12 -7.87 24.64
CA SER A 256 -4.11 -6.88 24.28
C SER A 256 -3.00 -6.64 25.31
N VAL A 257 -3.22 -6.97 26.59
CA VAL A 257 -2.24 -6.90 27.68
C VAL A 257 -1.15 -7.99 27.60
N GLN A 258 -1.45 -9.17 27.05
CA GLN A 258 -0.47 -10.26 26.92
C GLN A 258 0.31 -10.22 25.60
N VAL A 259 -0.22 -9.57 24.57
CA VAL A 259 0.47 -9.39 23.28
C VAL A 259 1.75 -8.55 23.47
N THR A 260 1.78 -7.59 24.42
CA THR A 260 2.99 -6.82 24.73
C THR A 260 4.09 -7.68 25.39
N ALA A 261 3.71 -8.77 26.07
CA ALA A 261 4.65 -9.68 26.72
C ALA A 261 5.14 -10.81 25.78
N ALA A 262 4.28 -11.32 24.89
CA ALA A 262 4.63 -12.38 23.94
C ALA A 262 5.37 -11.87 22.68
N VAL A 263 5.18 -10.62 22.29
CA VAL A 263 5.91 -9.98 21.17
C VAL A 263 7.36 -9.63 21.55
N GLY A 264 7.77 -9.84 22.81
CA GLY A 264 9.16 -9.69 23.25
C GLY A 264 10.17 -10.59 22.52
N ASN A 265 9.71 -11.63 21.81
CA ASN A 265 10.56 -12.57 21.07
C ASN A 265 10.41 -12.52 19.53
N PHE A 266 9.51 -11.70 18.99
CA PHE A 266 9.47 -11.43 17.55
C PHE A 266 10.00 -10.01 17.31
N THR A 267 11.26 -9.95 16.93
CA THR A 267 11.94 -8.72 16.54
C THR A 267 11.11 -7.92 15.52
N SER A 268 10.86 -6.66 15.90
CA SER A 268 10.65 -5.48 15.05
C SER A 268 9.32 -5.26 14.31
N PHE A 269 8.19 -5.20 15.04
CA PHE A 269 7.05 -4.37 14.59
C PHE A 269 7.33 -2.86 14.66
N GLN A 270 8.38 -2.44 15.37
CA GLN A 270 8.76 -1.03 15.46
C GLN A 270 9.60 -0.53 14.27
N ASP A 271 10.24 -1.41 13.49
CA ASP A 271 11.05 -1.00 12.32
C ASP A 271 10.20 -0.62 11.11
N LEU A 272 9.00 -1.19 10.96
CA LEU A 272 8.07 -0.83 9.87
C LEU A 272 7.54 0.61 10.01
N LEU A 273 7.58 1.19 11.21
CA LEU A 273 7.22 2.58 11.45
C LEU A 273 8.37 3.56 11.17
N HIS A 274 9.60 3.09 11.00
CA HIS A 274 10.78 3.95 10.86
C HIS A 274 11.52 3.84 9.52
N ARG A 275 10.98 3.11 8.53
CA ARG A 275 11.54 3.11 7.18
C ARG A 275 11.13 4.37 6.41
N SER A 276 11.86 5.45 6.69
CA SER A 276 11.89 6.64 5.84
C SER A 276 12.35 6.23 4.44
N ILE A 277 11.47 6.37 3.45
CA ILE A 277 11.80 6.23 2.03
C ILE A 277 12.61 7.48 1.65
N ILE A 278 13.93 7.38 1.73
CA ILE A 278 14.83 8.30 1.03
C ILE A 278 15.54 7.45 -0.02
N PRO A 279 15.37 7.74 -1.34
CA PRO A 279 16.16 7.07 -2.35
C PRO A 279 17.60 7.59 -2.24
N HIS A 280 18.52 6.71 -1.89
CA HIS A 280 19.95 7.02 -1.93
C HIS A 280 20.38 7.07 -3.40
N VAL A 281 20.43 8.28 -3.97
CA VAL A 281 21.09 8.53 -5.25
C VAL A 281 22.59 8.33 -5.02
N GLY A 282 23.14 7.26 -5.58
CA GLY A 282 24.59 7.04 -5.62
C GLY A 282 25.23 8.03 -6.58
N VAL A 283 25.84 9.08 -6.04
CA VAL A 283 26.73 9.97 -6.79
C VAL A 283 28.01 9.20 -7.12
N ILE A 284 28.26 9.06 -8.42
CA ILE A 284 29.52 8.59 -9.00
C ILE A 284 30.59 9.64 -8.69
N GLY A 285 31.67 9.23 -8.03
CA GLY A 285 32.90 10.03 -7.86
C GLY A 285 34.10 9.30 -8.49
N PRO A 286 35.10 10.02 -9.03
CA PRO A 286 35.96 9.53 -10.09
C PRO A 286 37.18 8.74 -9.60
N VAL A 287 37.60 7.81 -10.45
CA VAL A 287 38.88 7.08 -10.43
C VAL A 287 39.99 7.95 -11.00
N GLU A 288 41.09 8.10 -10.26
CA GLU A 288 42.49 8.31 -10.68
C GLU A 288 43.28 8.58 -9.37
N GLY A 289 44.42 8.00 -9.01
CA GLY A 289 45.42 7.16 -9.65
C GLY A 289 46.79 7.60 -9.10
N SER A 290 47.55 6.75 -8.39
CA SER A 290 49.01 6.93 -8.24
C SER A 290 49.75 5.72 -7.65
N ALA A 291 50.32 4.94 -8.57
CA ALA A 291 51.70 4.41 -8.64
C ALA A 291 52.53 4.04 -7.39
N ALA A 292 52.98 2.77 -7.43
CA ALA A 292 54.38 2.31 -7.45
C ALA A 292 55.10 1.82 -6.16
N GLY A 293 55.77 0.68 -6.33
CA GLY A 293 56.94 0.20 -5.56
C GLY A 293 56.75 -1.20 -4.95
N SER A 294 57.09 -2.30 -5.65
CA SER A 294 58.35 -3.10 -5.51
C SER A 294 58.35 -3.98 -4.24
N GLU A 295 58.55 -5.31 -4.20
CA GLU A 295 59.24 -6.32 -5.02
C GLU A 295 58.71 -7.73 -4.61
N GLN A 296 58.52 -8.67 -5.56
CA GLN A 296 59.22 -9.98 -5.71
C GLN A 296 59.50 -10.74 -4.40
N GLU A 297 59.06 -12.00 -4.22
CA GLU A 297 59.69 -13.23 -4.75
C GLU A 297 58.71 -14.42 -4.46
N VAL A 298 58.10 -15.10 -5.43
CA VAL A 298 58.60 -16.24 -6.24
C VAL A 298 58.88 -17.53 -5.43
N ILE A 299 58.10 -18.58 -5.77
CA ILE A 299 58.45 -20.02 -5.83
C ILE A 299 58.00 -20.99 -4.70
N GLN A 300 56.97 -21.77 -5.09
CA GLN A 300 56.88 -23.24 -5.15
C GLN A 300 56.34 -24.10 -4.00
N ARG A 301 55.29 -24.84 -4.44
CA ARG A 301 55.08 -26.30 -4.30
C ARG A 301 54.79 -26.85 -2.91
N GLY A 302 53.48 -27.00 -2.70
CA GLY A 302 52.78 -28.24 -2.34
C GLY A 302 53.57 -29.43 -1.79
N ARG A 303 53.06 -29.95 -0.67
CA ARG A 303 53.08 -31.38 -0.34
C ARG A 303 51.81 -31.74 0.43
N TRP A 304 51.06 -32.67 -0.14
CA TRP A 304 50.28 -33.72 0.55
C TRP A 304 51.04 -34.21 1.79
N PHE A 305 50.46 -34.38 2.98
CA PHE A 305 49.21 -35.01 3.39
C PHE A 305 48.54 -34.23 4.53
#